data_AF-A0A2G9V4V0-F1
#
_entry.id   AF-A0A2G9V4V0-F1
#
_cell.length_a   1.000
_cell.length_b   1.000
_cell.length_c   1.000
_cell.angle_alpha   90.00
_cell.angle_beta   90.00
_cell.angle_gamma   90.00
#
_symmetry.space_group_name_H-M   'P 1'
#
loop_
_entity.id
_entity.type
_entity.pdbx_description
1 polymer ?
#
loop_
_entity_poly.entity_id
_entity_poly.type
_entity_poly.pdbx_seq_one_letter_code
_entity_poly.pdbx_strand_id
1 'polypeptide(L)'
;MSLGCIFIRKHRYQKHILRTIAENSVPLPKGLDSCKALRGFLIMLNRSGKLLHVSDNASEYLGHSIEEIMCQGDSIFDLVDSRDHPTIHNELNSGPQPTTSFPEERVFLCRLNLARTAKRQLQYHKFILLQGRYIHPAEYFQAIANTPEAASRLLVTEPLNSFNVRPIDPTDLCRLLPAGNQSGKRRNAVHGQHGRVQQSAFSRYDIQGS
;
A
#
# COMPACT_ATOMS: atom_id res chain seq x y z
N MET A 1 5.64 -15.43 -15.00
CA MET A 1 6.97 -14.79 -14.79
C MET A 1 7.06 -14.03 -13.48
N SER A 2 5.99 -13.34 -13.03
CA SER A 2 5.97 -12.52 -11.81
C SER A 2 6.28 -13.29 -10.51
N LEU A 3 5.65 -14.46 -10.27
CA LEU A 3 5.85 -15.27 -9.06
C LEU A 3 7.32 -15.59 -8.75
N GLY A 4 8.05 -16.08 -9.76
CA GLY A 4 9.48 -16.39 -9.61
C GLY A 4 10.31 -15.14 -9.26
N CYS A 5 10.01 -14.01 -9.89
CA CYS A 5 10.68 -12.75 -9.59
C CYS A 5 10.39 -12.28 -8.14
N ILE A 6 9.16 -12.41 -7.68
CA ILE A 6 8.76 -12.07 -6.29
C ILE A 6 9.50 -12.97 -5.31
N PHE A 7 9.56 -14.29 -5.56
CA PHE A 7 10.27 -15.23 -4.71
C PHE A 7 11.76 -14.88 -4.58
N ILE A 8 12.44 -14.61 -5.71
CA ILE A 8 13.86 -14.22 -5.73
C ILE A 8 14.07 -12.92 -4.95
N ARG A 9 13.19 -11.92 -5.12
CA ARG A 9 13.24 -10.67 -4.35
C ARG A 9 13.06 -10.92 -2.86
N LYS A 10 12.02 -11.66 -2.46
CA LYS A 10 11.77 -11.99 -1.04
C LYS A 10 13.01 -12.62 -0.41
N HIS A 11 13.59 -13.63 -1.07
CA HIS A 11 14.76 -14.32 -0.56
C HIS A 11 15.99 -13.40 -0.43
N ARG A 12 16.19 -12.45 -1.35
CA ARG A 12 17.27 -11.45 -1.29
C ARG A 12 17.09 -10.50 -0.10
N TYR A 13 15.89 -9.97 0.10
CA TYR A 13 15.60 -9.06 1.23
C TYR A 13 15.56 -9.77 2.58
N GLN A 14 15.13 -11.04 2.61
CA GLN A 14 15.09 -11.83 3.83
C GLN A 14 16.46 -11.96 4.47
N LYS A 15 17.52 -12.18 3.67
CA LYS A 15 18.89 -12.34 4.17
C LYS A 15 19.47 -11.06 4.77
N HIS A 16 19.08 -9.89 4.28
CA HIS A 16 19.76 -8.62 4.61
C HIS A 16 18.94 -7.67 5.47
N ILE A 17 17.61 -7.70 5.38
CA ILE A 17 16.72 -6.73 6.03
C ILE A 17 15.78 -7.39 7.04
N LEU A 18 15.21 -8.55 6.70
CA LEU A 18 14.20 -9.19 7.56
C LEU A 18 14.82 -10.07 8.65
N ARG A 19 16.02 -10.63 8.42
CA ARG A 19 16.74 -11.43 9.42
C ARG A 19 17.02 -10.64 10.70
N THR A 20 17.46 -9.38 10.56
CA THR A 20 17.71 -8.46 11.68
C THR A 20 16.47 -8.24 12.55
N ILE A 21 15.27 -8.36 11.98
CA ILE A 21 14.00 -8.21 12.71
C ILE A 21 13.62 -9.53 13.38
N ALA A 22 13.80 -10.64 12.68
CA ALA A 22 13.52 -11.98 13.20
C ALA A 22 14.39 -12.32 14.43
N GLU A 23 15.64 -11.83 14.46
CA GLU A 23 16.56 -12.01 15.59
C GLU A 23 16.18 -11.16 16.82
N ASN A 24 15.44 -10.06 16.63
CA ASN A 24 14.94 -9.19 17.70
C ASN A 24 13.48 -9.47 18.11
N SER A 25 12.77 -10.31 17.36
CA SER A 25 11.37 -10.65 17.63
C SER A 25 11.26 -11.83 18.58
N VAL A 26 10.36 -11.75 19.57
CA VAL A 26 10.02 -12.88 20.44
C VAL A 26 9.55 -14.05 19.57
N PRO A 27 10.08 -15.27 19.73
CA PRO A 27 9.65 -16.43 18.97
C PRO A 27 8.15 -16.65 19.15
N LEU A 28 7.39 -16.50 18.07
CA LEU A 28 5.97 -16.78 18.07
C LEU A 28 5.76 -18.29 18.25
N PRO A 29 4.79 -18.74 19.07
CA PRO A 29 4.45 -20.15 19.20
C PRO A 29 4.17 -20.78 17.83
N LYS A 30 4.75 -21.95 17.58
CA LYS A 30 4.56 -22.70 16.34
C LYS A 30 3.06 -22.98 16.14
N GLY A 31 2.50 -22.54 15.02
CA GLY A 31 1.10 -22.75 14.64
C GLY A 31 0.16 -21.56 14.87
N LEU A 32 0.65 -20.41 15.32
CA LEU A 32 -0.17 -19.20 15.41
C LEU A 32 -0.08 -18.37 14.13
N ASP A 33 -1.15 -18.35 13.33
CA ASP A 33 -1.26 -17.49 12.15
C ASP A 33 -1.58 -16.05 12.59
N SER A 34 -0.55 -15.28 12.95
CA SER A 34 -0.69 -13.88 13.41
C SER A 34 -1.55 -13.01 12.48
N CYS A 35 -1.49 -13.31 11.18
CA CYS A 35 -2.26 -12.62 10.15
C CYS A 35 -3.77 -12.84 10.26
N LYS A 36 -4.24 -14.00 10.74
CA LYS A 36 -5.69 -14.26 10.92
C LYS A 36 -6.33 -13.39 12.00
N ALA A 37 -5.55 -12.88 12.94
CA ALA A 37 -6.03 -11.93 13.95
C ALA A 37 -6.17 -10.50 13.41
N LEU A 38 -5.65 -10.21 12.22
CA LEU A 38 -5.76 -8.90 11.59
C LEU A 38 -7.12 -8.73 10.92
N ARG A 39 -7.75 -7.57 11.13
CA ARG A 39 -8.79 -7.06 10.22
C ARG A 39 -8.09 -6.56 8.97
N GLY A 40 -7.93 -7.40 7.96
CA GLY A 40 -7.12 -7.17 6.76
C GLY A 40 -6.01 -8.19 6.58
N PHE A 41 -5.13 -7.93 5.62
CA PHE A 41 -3.99 -8.77 5.28
C PHE A 41 -2.73 -7.92 5.06
N LEU A 42 -1.55 -8.53 5.06
CA LEU A 42 -0.29 -7.82 4.91
C LEU A 42 0.21 -7.85 3.47
N ILE A 43 0.68 -6.71 2.99
CA ILE A 43 1.52 -6.61 1.79
C ILE A 43 2.85 -5.97 2.17
N MET A 44 3.94 -6.48 1.61
CA MET A 44 5.27 -5.88 1.69
C MET A 44 5.74 -5.45 0.31
N LEU A 45 6.14 -4.19 0.20
CA LEU A 45 6.57 -3.53 -1.03
C LEU A 45 7.94 -2.88 -0.82
N ASN A 46 8.73 -2.75 -1.88
CA ASN A 46 9.86 -1.83 -1.87
C ASN A 46 9.43 -0.41 -2.28
N ARG A 47 10.39 0.53 -2.25
CA ARG A 47 10.17 1.93 -2.68
C ARG A 47 9.63 2.07 -4.12
N SER A 48 10.04 1.21 -5.04
CA SER A 48 9.54 1.23 -6.42
C SER A 48 8.18 0.54 -6.61
N GLY A 49 7.54 0.09 -5.53
CA GLY A 49 6.23 -0.56 -5.57
C GLY A 49 6.26 -2.04 -5.95
N LYS A 50 7.45 -2.66 -6.11
CA LYS A 50 7.57 -4.10 -6.36
C LYS A 50 7.16 -4.90 -5.13
N LEU A 51 6.41 -5.96 -5.37
CA LEU A 51 5.93 -6.90 -4.37
C LEU A 51 7.05 -7.82 -3.87
N LEU A 52 7.09 -8.01 -2.56
CA LEU A 52 7.96 -8.97 -1.89
C LEU A 52 7.14 -10.05 -1.18
N HIS A 53 6.02 -9.68 -0.60
CA HIS A 53 5.18 -10.61 0.15
C HIS A 53 3.73 -10.14 0.18
N VAL A 54 2.82 -11.10 0.13
CA VAL A 54 1.40 -10.98 0.45
C VAL A 54 1.11 -12.10 1.44
N SER A 55 0.43 -11.80 2.55
CA SER A 55 0.11 -12.81 3.57
C SER A 55 -0.99 -13.76 3.10
N ASP A 56 -0.97 -14.99 3.61
CA ASP A 56 -1.82 -16.09 3.14
C ASP A 56 -3.33 -15.80 3.29
N ASN A 57 -3.69 -15.05 4.33
CA ASN A 57 -5.07 -14.63 4.60
C ASN A 57 -5.61 -13.59 3.60
N ALA A 58 -4.79 -13.05 2.68
CA ALA A 58 -5.26 -12.11 1.66
C ALA A 58 -6.31 -12.73 0.73
N SER A 59 -6.25 -14.05 0.54
CA SER A 59 -7.20 -14.81 -0.27
C SER A 59 -8.63 -14.70 0.25
N GLU A 60 -8.81 -14.69 1.57
CA GLU A 60 -10.10 -14.51 2.24
C GLU A 60 -10.71 -13.13 1.96
N TYR A 61 -9.85 -12.10 1.86
CA TYR A 61 -10.29 -10.73 1.61
C TYR A 61 -10.48 -10.44 0.15
N LEU A 62 -9.64 -10.98 -0.74
CA LEU A 62 -9.61 -10.61 -2.15
C LEU A 62 -10.41 -11.55 -3.05
N GLY A 63 -10.67 -12.78 -2.61
CA GLY A 63 -11.38 -13.80 -3.40
C GLY A 63 -10.51 -14.43 -4.49
N HIS A 64 -9.20 -14.28 -4.38
CA HIS A 64 -8.18 -14.82 -5.29
C HIS A 64 -7.11 -15.52 -4.49
N SER A 65 -6.54 -16.62 -5.01
CA SER A 65 -5.40 -17.24 -4.34
C SER A 65 -4.19 -16.29 -4.36
N ILE A 66 -3.24 -16.50 -3.44
CA ILE A 66 -2.02 -15.67 -3.40
C ILE A 66 -1.24 -15.83 -4.70
N GLU A 67 -1.22 -17.04 -5.23
CA GLU A 67 -0.59 -17.37 -6.50
C GLU A 67 -1.26 -16.64 -7.65
N GLU A 68 -2.60 -16.55 -7.69
CA GLU A 68 -3.34 -15.80 -8.70
C GLU A 68 -3.04 -14.30 -8.63
N ILE A 69 -3.08 -13.71 -7.43
CA ILE A 69 -2.77 -12.29 -7.21
C ILE A 69 -1.36 -11.98 -7.70
N MET A 70 -0.39 -12.80 -7.28
CA MET A 70 1.00 -12.63 -7.69
C MET A 70 1.25 -12.97 -9.16
N CYS A 71 0.42 -13.81 -9.80
CA CYS A 71 0.48 -14.05 -11.25
C CYS A 71 0.02 -12.85 -12.07
N GLN A 72 -0.93 -12.06 -11.55
CA GLN A 72 -1.42 -10.87 -12.23
C GLN A 72 -0.37 -9.76 -12.34
N GLY A 73 0.45 -9.59 -11.30
CA GLY A 73 1.41 -8.50 -11.24
C GLY A 73 2.53 -8.74 -10.26
N ASP A 74 3.69 -8.12 -10.52
CA ASP A 74 4.84 -8.16 -9.63
C ASP A 74 5.09 -6.81 -8.93
N SER A 75 4.23 -5.84 -9.21
CA SER A 75 4.18 -4.50 -8.67
C SER A 75 2.78 -4.16 -8.18
N ILE A 76 2.67 -3.31 -7.15
CA ILE A 76 1.37 -2.77 -6.72
C ILE A 76 0.68 -2.00 -7.86
N PHE A 77 1.45 -1.37 -8.75
CA PHE A 77 0.93 -0.63 -9.90
C PHE A 77 0.22 -1.53 -10.93
N ASP A 78 0.53 -2.82 -10.96
CA ASP A 78 -0.16 -3.79 -11.83
C ASP A 78 -1.52 -4.21 -11.23
N LEU A 79 -1.66 -4.11 -9.90
CA LEU A 79 -2.82 -4.58 -9.16
C LEU A 79 -3.84 -3.48 -8.86
N VAL A 80 -3.48 -2.21 -9.08
CA VAL A 80 -4.30 -1.04 -8.76
C VAL A 80 -4.60 -0.20 -10.00
N ASP A 81 -5.69 0.54 -9.95
CA ASP A 81 -6.12 1.42 -11.04
C ASP A 81 -5.07 2.52 -11.31
N SER A 82 -4.81 2.80 -12.59
CA SER A 82 -3.80 3.77 -13.02
C SER A 82 -4.03 5.18 -12.50
N ARG A 83 -5.29 5.53 -12.22
CA ARG A 83 -5.67 6.83 -11.64
C ARG A 83 -5.10 7.04 -10.23
N ASP A 84 -4.80 5.96 -9.51
CA ASP A 84 -4.25 6.02 -8.14
C ASP A 84 -2.70 5.92 -8.13
N HIS A 85 -2.07 5.66 -9.28
CA HIS A 85 -0.60 5.51 -9.38
C HIS A 85 0.17 6.73 -8.86
N PRO A 86 -0.18 7.99 -9.19
CA PRO A 86 0.56 9.15 -8.70
C PRO A 86 0.55 9.25 -7.18
N THR A 87 -0.59 8.97 -6.53
CA THR A 87 -0.72 9.00 -5.07
C THR A 87 0.16 7.94 -4.42
N ILE A 88 0.07 6.69 -4.90
CA ILE A 88 0.87 5.58 -4.38
C ILE A 88 2.37 5.87 -4.57
N HIS A 89 2.76 6.39 -5.73
CA HIS A 89 4.13 6.72 -6.01
C HIS A 89 4.68 7.81 -5.07
N ASN A 90 3.89 8.85 -4.81
CA ASN A 90 4.28 9.91 -3.87
C ASN A 90 4.44 9.37 -2.44
N GLU A 91 3.51 8.54 -1.98
CA GLU A 91 3.59 7.93 -0.64
C GLU A 91 4.81 7.01 -0.52
N LEU A 92 5.11 6.19 -1.54
CA LEU A 92 6.29 5.32 -1.51
C LEU A 92 7.60 6.09 -1.67
N ASN A 93 7.62 7.23 -2.36
CA ASN A 93 8.82 8.03 -2.58
C ASN A 93 9.19 8.93 -1.41
N SER A 94 8.21 9.32 -0.60
CA SER A 94 8.41 10.13 0.62
C SER A 94 9.52 9.58 1.50
N GLY A 95 9.70 8.25 1.52
CA GLY A 95 10.77 7.59 2.24
C GLY A 95 10.53 7.58 3.75
N PRO A 96 11.38 6.87 4.50
CA PRO A 96 11.40 6.97 5.95
C PRO A 96 11.89 8.37 6.36
N GLN A 97 11.14 9.08 7.21
CA GLN A 97 11.58 10.38 7.72
C GLN A 97 12.57 10.24 8.91
N PRO A 98 13.55 11.15 9.04
CA PRO A 98 14.38 11.25 10.24
C PRO A 98 13.53 11.78 11.40
N THR A 99 13.55 11.04 12.50
CA THR A 99 12.61 11.14 13.64
C THR A 99 12.22 12.57 14.09
N THR A 100 10.91 12.84 14.24
CA THR A 100 10.27 13.44 15.43
C THR A 100 8.74 13.35 15.28
N SER A 101 8.07 12.80 16.31
CA SER A 101 6.61 12.64 16.47
C SER A 101 5.92 11.50 15.69
N PHE A 102 5.55 10.45 16.45
CA PHE A 102 4.74 9.28 16.11
C PHE A 102 5.34 8.29 15.10
N PRO A 103 5.01 6.98 15.18
CA PRO A 103 5.30 6.06 14.09
C PRO A 103 4.59 6.60 12.85
N GLU A 104 5.37 7.00 11.84
CA GLU A 104 4.87 7.62 10.61
C GLU A 104 4.05 6.59 9.82
N GLU A 105 2.78 6.46 10.22
CA GLU A 105 1.85 5.55 9.63
C GLU A 105 1.34 6.16 8.32
N ARG A 106 1.77 5.56 7.21
CA ARG A 106 1.34 5.89 5.86
C ARG A 106 -0.04 5.31 5.64
N VAL A 107 -1.01 6.16 5.36
CA VAL A 107 -2.39 5.76 5.08
C VAL A 107 -2.84 6.33 3.75
N PHE A 108 -3.19 5.46 2.81
CA PHE A 108 -3.79 5.87 1.56
C PHE A 108 -4.81 4.87 1.05
N LEU A 109 -5.72 5.38 0.22
CA LEU A 109 -6.77 4.61 -0.43
C LEU A 109 -6.38 4.34 -1.89
N CYS A 110 -6.65 3.13 -2.38
CA CYS A 110 -6.60 2.87 -3.81
C CYS A 110 -7.66 1.87 -4.27
N ARG A 111 -7.90 1.88 -5.58
CA ARG A 111 -8.80 0.95 -6.27
C ARG A 111 -8.01 -0.24 -6.75
N LEU A 112 -8.41 -1.44 -6.33
CA LEU A 112 -7.91 -2.68 -6.89
C LEU A 112 -8.47 -2.90 -8.30
N ASN A 113 -7.59 -3.40 -9.16
CA ASN A 113 -7.86 -3.84 -10.50
C ASN A 113 -7.35 -5.28 -10.69
N LEU A 114 -7.93 -6.21 -9.93
CA LEU A 114 -7.63 -7.63 -10.10
C LEU A 114 -8.53 -8.21 -11.18
N ALA A 115 -7.94 -8.94 -12.13
CA ALA A 115 -8.71 -9.61 -13.17
C ALA A 115 -9.57 -10.72 -12.56
N ARG A 116 -10.89 -10.68 -12.81
CA ARG A 116 -11.81 -11.75 -12.40
C ARG A 116 -11.99 -12.76 -13.53
N THR A 117 -11.96 -14.04 -13.20
CA THR A 117 -12.35 -15.13 -14.11
C THR A 117 -13.88 -15.12 -14.26
N ALA A 118 -14.36 -14.40 -15.29
CA ALA A 118 -15.70 -14.32 -15.88
C ALA A 118 -16.95 -14.79 -15.08
N LYS A 119 -17.84 -13.86 -14.71
CA LYS A 119 -19.12 -13.57 -15.39
C LYS A 119 -19.90 -12.50 -14.60
N ARG A 120 -20.19 -11.39 -15.30
CA ARG A 120 -21.29 -10.45 -14.98
C ARG A 120 -21.19 -9.75 -13.61
N GLN A 121 -20.25 -8.82 -13.46
CA GLN A 121 -20.44 -7.70 -12.53
C GLN A 121 -20.02 -6.40 -13.20
N LEU A 122 -20.98 -5.47 -13.25
CA LEU A 122 -20.78 -4.05 -13.52
C LEU A 122 -19.60 -3.51 -12.70
N GLN A 123 -19.06 -2.38 -13.16
CA GLN A 123 -17.90 -1.60 -12.71
C GLN A 123 -17.82 -1.35 -11.18
N TYR A 124 -17.72 -2.41 -10.38
CA TYR A 124 -17.45 -2.34 -8.95
C TYR A 124 -15.93 -2.35 -8.77
N HIS A 125 -15.37 -1.16 -8.61
CA HIS A 125 -14.01 -1.01 -8.11
C HIS A 125 -13.99 -1.41 -6.64
N LYS A 126 -13.13 -2.36 -6.30
CA LYS A 126 -12.89 -2.73 -4.90
C LYS A 126 -11.87 -1.75 -4.32
N PHE A 127 -12.29 -0.97 -3.34
CA PHE A 127 -11.38 -0.06 -2.65
C PHE A 127 -10.64 -0.78 -1.53
N ILE A 128 -9.37 -0.44 -1.36
CA ILE A 128 -8.54 -0.91 -0.26
C ILE A 128 -7.89 0.27 0.45
N LEU A 129 -7.84 0.20 1.77
CA LEU A 129 -7.02 1.05 2.62
C LEU A 129 -5.68 0.37 2.81
N LEU A 130 -4.59 1.06 2.51
CA LEU A 130 -3.25 0.64 2.88
C LEU A 130 -2.81 1.50 4.05
N GLN A 131 -2.59 0.86 5.20
CA GLN A 131 -2.12 1.49 6.42
C GLN A 131 -0.83 0.78 6.84
N GLY A 132 0.29 1.50 6.91
CA GLY A 132 1.59 0.85 7.07
C GLY A 132 2.72 1.79 7.39
N ARG A 133 3.93 1.25 7.43
CA ARG A 133 5.15 2.01 7.74
C ARG A 133 6.36 1.39 7.08
N TYR A 134 7.43 2.17 7.00
CA TYR A 134 8.75 1.63 6.67
C TYR A 134 9.22 0.68 7.77
N ILE A 135 9.84 -0.41 7.35
CA ILE A 135 10.31 -1.47 8.24
C ILE A 135 11.50 -1.00 9.08
N HIS A 136 12.37 -0.19 8.49
CA HIS A 136 13.52 0.43 9.15
C HIS A 136 13.41 1.95 9.05
N PRO A 137 13.93 2.67 10.06
CA PRO A 137 13.95 4.13 10.05
C PRO A 137 15.09 4.65 9.15
N ALA A 138 15.11 5.96 8.89
CA ALA A 138 16.06 6.58 7.96
C ALA A 138 17.52 6.34 8.36
N GLU A 139 17.80 6.33 9.66
CA GLU A 139 19.13 6.18 10.24
C GLU A 139 19.74 4.81 9.95
N TYR A 140 18.91 3.76 9.85
CA TYR A 140 19.37 2.42 9.47
C TYR A 140 19.95 2.40 8.05
N PHE A 141 19.27 3.05 7.11
CA PHE A 141 19.73 3.14 5.72
C PHE A 141 20.97 4.01 5.61
N GLN A 142 21.05 5.08 6.41
CA GLN A 142 22.24 5.93 6.48
C GLN A 142 23.44 5.18 7.07
N ALA A 143 23.23 4.41 8.14
CA ALA A 143 24.28 3.58 8.76
C ALA A 143 24.79 2.50 7.79
N ILE A 144 23.90 1.86 7.02
CA ILE A 144 24.30 0.93 5.98
C ILE A 144 25.12 1.64 4.91
N ALA A 145 24.68 2.80 4.42
CA ALA A 145 25.37 3.53 3.36
C ALA A 145 26.82 3.91 3.73
N ASN A 146 27.10 4.08 5.01
CA ASN A 146 28.42 4.46 5.53
C ASN A 146 29.38 3.27 5.75
N THR A 147 28.97 2.03 5.49
CA THR A 147 29.87 0.85 5.63
C THR A 147 30.62 0.54 4.32
N PRO A 148 31.88 0.07 4.35
CA PRO A 148 32.66 -0.19 3.13
C PRO A 148 32.11 -1.34 2.26
N GLU A 149 31.33 -2.27 2.83
CA GLU A 149 30.56 -3.28 2.06
C GLU A 149 29.21 -2.75 1.51
N ALA A 150 28.91 -1.47 1.71
CA ALA A 150 27.64 -0.88 1.32
C ALA A 150 27.41 -0.88 -0.18
N ALA A 151 28.43 -0.75 -1.03
CA ALA A 151 28.24 -0.77 -2.49
C ALA A 151 27.57 -2.07 -2.97
N SER A 152 27.92 -3.20 -2.34
CA SER A 152 27.34 -4.52 -2.59
C SER A 152 25.92 -4.69 -2.03
N ARG A 153 25.50 -3.84 -1.09
CA ARG A 153 24.20 -3.91 -0.36
C ARG A 153 23.22 -2.79 -0.78
N LEU A 154 23.72 -1.63 -1.19
CA LEU A 154 22.95 -0.48 -1.70
C LEU A 154 22.40 -0.73 -3.10
N LEU A 155 23.08 -1.51 -3.94
CA LEU A 155 22.54 -2.00 -5.22
C LEU A 155 21.34 -2.96 -5.05
N VAL A 156 20.98 -3.31 -3.81
CA VAL A 156 20.27 -4.57 -3.51
C VAL A 156 19.00 -4.37 -2.69
N THR A 157 18.91 -3.36 -1.82
CA THR A 157 17.75 -3.24 -0.94
C THR A 157 17.27 -1.80 -0.72
N GLU A 158 16.30 -1.38 -1.52
CA GLU A 158 15.49 -0.18 -1.30
C GLU A 158 14.73 -0.26 0.04
N PRO A 159 14.31 0.88 0.63
CA PRO A 159 13.43 0.86 1.79
C PRO A 159 12.19 0.00 1.56
N LEU A 160 11.88 -0.84 2.55
CA LEU A 160 10.70 -1.69 2.54
C LEU A 160 9.58 -1.08 3.35
N ASN A 161 8.38 -1.12 2.78
CA ASN A 161 7.13 -0.79 3.44
C ASN A 161 6.35 -2.06 3.73
N SER A 162 5.79 -2.13 4.94
CA SER A 162 4.78 -3.13 5.28
C SER A 162 3.45 -2.44 5.51
N PHE A 163 2.43 -2.87 4.78
CA PHE A 163 1.07 -2.35 4.86
C PHE A 163 0.12 -3.43 5.36
N ASN A 164 -0.73 -3.07 6.31
CA ASN A 164 -1.99 -3.73 6.56
C ASN A 164 -3.02 -3.19 5.55
N VAL A 165 -3.60 -4.10 4.78
CA VAL A 165 -4.52 -3.83 3.69
C VAL A 165 -5.91 -4.28 4.09
N ARG A 166 -6.84 -3.33 4.07
CA ARG A 166 -8.24 -3.57 4.44
C ARG A 166 -9.15 -3.27 3.25
N PRO A 167 -9.99 -4.22 2.80
CA PRO A 167 -11.09 -3.87 1.91
C PRO A 167 -11.99 -2.83 2.57
N ILE A 168 -12.40 -1.82 1.81
CA ILE A 168 -13.38 -0.83 2.24
C ILE A 168 -14.70 -1.12 1.54
N ASP A 169 -15.75 -1.29 2.33
CA ASP A 169 -17.10 -1.37 1.79
C ASP A 169 -17.54 0.01 1.29
N PRO A 170 -18.35 0.08 0.20
CA PRO A 170 -18.81 1.35 -0.36
C PRO A 170 -19.49 2.27 0.67
N THR A 171 -20.12 1.71 1.70
CA THR A 171 -20.77 2.44 2.78
C THR A 171 -19.78 3.16 3.68
N ASP A 172 -18.61 2.57 3.93
CA ASP A 172 -17.55 3.19 4.72
C ASP A 172 -16.74 4.20 3.89
N LEU A 173 -16.66 4.01 2.57
CA LEU A 173 -16.08 4.99 1.65
C LEU A 173 -16.79 6.34 1.74
N CYS A 174 -18.13 6.34 1.82
CA CYS A 174 -18.92 7.56 2.01
C CYS A 174 -18.64 8.29 3.33
N ARG A 175 -18.14 7.59 4.36
CA ARG A 175 -17.76 8.18 5.66
C ARG A 175 -16.34 8.73 5.65
N LEU A 176 -15.47 8.16 4.83
CA LEU A 176 -14.07 8.59 4.70
C LEU A 176 -13.93 9.78 3.73
N LEU A 177 -14.85 9.96 2.79
CA LEU A 177 -14.89 11.15 1.95
C LEU A 177 -15.41 12.35 2.78
N PRO A 178 -14.68 13.48 2.85
CA PRO A 178 -15.18 14.66 3.55
C PRO A 178 -16.49 15.11 2.90
N ALA A 179 -17.53 15.30 3.71
CA ALA A 179 -18.81 15.85 3.28
C ALA A 179 -18.57 17.25 2.73
N GLY A 180 -18.39 17.35 1.41
CA GLY A 180 -18.34 18.63 0.73
C GLY A 180 -19.63 19.39 1.02
N ASN A 181 -19.49 20.58 1.62
CA ASN A 181 -20.56 21.52 1.93
C ASN A 181 -21.63 21.58 0.82
N GLN A 182 -22.73 20.84 0.98
CA GLN A 182 -23.97 21.10 0.25
C GLN A 182 -24.75 22.17 1.00
N SER A 183 -24.20 23.38 1.06
CA SER A 183 -24.96 24.57 1.43
C SER A 183 -24.96 25.54 0.25
N GLY A 184 -26.13 25.64 -0.39
CA GLY A 184 -26.48 26.77 -1.24
C GLY A 184 -26.19 26.61 -2.74
N LYS A 185 -27.17 26.07 -3.48
CA LYS A 185 -27.71 26.71 -4.71
C LYS A 185 -28.92 25.94 -5.25
N ARG A 186 -30.09 26.17 -4.63
CA ARG A 186 -31.33 26.29 -5.42
C ARG A 186 -31.23 27.62 -6.17
N ARG A 187 -31.02 27.58 -7.49
CA ARG A 187 -31.55 28.55 -8.46
C ARG A 187 -31.15 28.21 -9.91
N ASN A 188 -32.18 27.93 -10.69
CA ASN A 188 -32.42 28.19 -12.11
C ASN A 188 -31.49 27.59 -13.18
N ALA A 189 -32.12 26.77 -14.01
CA ALA A 189 -31.68 26.38 -15.34
C ALA A 189 -31.69 27.57 -16.29
N VAL A 190 -30.57 27.84 -16.98
CA VAL A 190 -30.50 28.48 -18.30
C VAL A 190 -29.24 27.97 -19.03
N HIS A 191 -29.38 27.75 -20.34
CA HIS A 191 -28.37 27.38 -21.35
C HIS A 191 -26.97 28.02 -21.21
N GLY A 192 -25.93 27.33 -21.68
CA GLY A 192 -24.67 27.98 -22.08
C GLY A 192 -23.44 27.06 -22.12
N GLN A 193 -22.67 27.17 -23.19
CA GLN A 193 -21.51 26.37 -23.60
C GLN A 193 -20.25 26.51 -22.70
N HIS A 194 -19.32 25.58 -22.95
CA HIS A 194 -17.85 25.67 -22.80
C HIS A 194 -17.20 25.75 -21.40
N GLY A 195 -16.25 24.82 -21.17
CA GLY A 195 -14.98 25.14 -20.52
C GLY A 195 -14.76 24.62 -19.08
N ARG A 196 -13.74 23.76 -18.95
CA ARG A 196 -12.91 23.47 -17.75
C ARG A 196 -13.60 23.41 -16.38
N VAL A 197 -13.74 22.20 -15.86
CA VAL A 197 -13.91 22.00 -14.40
C VAL A 197 -12.58 21.57 -13.80
N GLN A 198 -12.01 22.47 -13.00
CA GLN A 198 -10.98 22.22 -12.00
C GLN A 198 -11.39 21.03 -11.10
N GLN A 199 -10.54 20.03 -10.97
CA GLN A 199 -10.58 19.10 -9.83
C GLN A 199 -9.16 18.83 -9.34
N SER A 200 -8.65 19.81 -8.59
CA SER A 200 -7.56 19.66 -7.65
C SER A 200 -8.15 19.69 -6.24
N ALA A 201 -8.40 18.53 -5.64
CA ALA A 201 -8.61 18.39 -4.19
C ALA A 201 -8.61 16.92 -3.80
N PHE A 202 -7.43 16.29 -3.82
CA PHE A 202 -7.16 15.09 -3.04
C PHE A 202 -5.72 15.19 -2.54
N SER A 203 -5.53 15.97 -1.49
CA SER A 203 -4.32 15.92 -0.70
C SER A 203 -4.61 16.46 0.70
N ARG A 204 -4.10 15.72 1.69
CA ARG A 204 -4.07 15.99 3.14
C ARG A 204 -5.35 15.68 3.91
N TYR A 205 -5.31 14.52 4.57
CA TYR A 205 -5.89 14.40 5.89
C TYR A 205 -4.88 15.00 6.87
N ASP A 206 -5.07 16.25 7.27
CA ASP A 206 -4.45 16.82 8.47
C ASP A 206 -5.27 16.32 9.67
N ILE A 207 -4.70 15.42 10.47
CA ILE A 207 -5.25 15.08 11.79
C ILE A 207 -4.77 16.15 12.76
N GLN A 208 -5.57 17.20 12.94
CA GLN A 208 -5.50 18.08 14.12
C GLN A 208 -6.60 17.65 15.11
N GLY A 209 -6.19 17.13 16.25
CA GLY A 209 -7.00 17.03 17.46
C GLY A 209 -6.12 17.46 18.64
N SER A 210 -6.35 18.68 19.13
CA SER A 210 -7.00 18.99 20.43
C SER A 210 -6.03 18.95 21.60
#